data_AF-A0A7Z0BU78-F1
#
_entry.id   AF-A0A7Z0BU78-F1
#
_cell.length_a   1.000
_cell.length_b   1.000
_cell.length_c   1.000
_cell.angle_alpha   90.00
_cell.angle_beta   90.00
_cell.angle_gamma   90.00
#
_symmetry.space_group_name_H-M   'P 1'
#
loop_
_entity.id
_entity.type
_entity.pdbx_description
1 polymer ?
#
loop_
_entity_poly.entity_id
_entity_poly.type
_entity_poly.pdbx_seq_one_letter_code
_entity_poly.pdbx_strand_id
1 'polypeptide(L)' 'MVFSSHRDAAIALLNDPEAKLSRKGGSFLGQCVVDDTPLSEAQTDWLATLLDRAGLPTLDLDGGEDD' A
#
# COMPACT_ATOMS: atom_id res chain seq x y z
N MET A 1 13.91 -2.12 -2.28
CA MET A 1 13.01 -2.27 -3.44
C MET A 1 11.70 -1.68 -3.01
N VAL A 2 11.28 -0.55 -3.56
CA VAL A 2 10.07 0.18 -3.17
C VAL A 2 8.90 -0.18 -4.11
N PHE A 3 7.66 0.04 -3.69
CA PHE A 3 6.50 -0.15 -4.57
C PHE A 3 6.28 1.10 -5.42
N SER A 4 6.08 0.90 -6.73
CA SER A 4 5.83 1.97 -7.71
C SER A 4 4.36 2.40 -7.80
N SER A 5 3.45 1.72 -7.10
CA SER A 5 2.03 2.07 -7.07
C SER A 5 1.34 1.59 -5.79
N HIS A 6 0.27 2.28 -5.38
CA HIS A 6 -0.56 1.83 -4.25
C HIS A 6 -1.24 0.49 -4.52
N ARG A 7 -1.50 0.18 -5.80
CA ARG A 7 -2.09 -1.09 -6.23
C ARG A 7 -1.13 -2.25 -5.93
N ASP A 8 0.13 -2.14 -6.34
CA ASP A 8 1.11 -3.22 -6.14
C ASP A 8 1.38 -3.46 -4.65
N ALA A 9 1.49 -2.37 -3.88
CA ALA A 9 1.64 -2.44 -2.42
C ALA A 9 0.43 -3.13 -1.76
N ALA A 10 -0.79 -2.82 -2.22
CA ALA A 10 -2.01 -3.43 -1.71
C ALA A 10 -2.12 -4.93 -2.08
N ILE A 11 -1.73 -5.30 -3.30
CA ILE A 11 -1.68 -6.71 -3.74
C ILE A 11 -0.67 -7.50 -2.89
N ALA A 12 0.50 -6.92 -2.60
CA ALA A 12 1.51 -7.57 -1.75
C ALA A 12 0.96 -7.84 -0.34
N LEU A 13 0.30 -6.85 0.28
CA LEU A 13 -0.34 -7.01 1.59
C LEU A 13 -1.49 -8.03 1.60
N LEU A 14 -2.31 -8.06 0.54
CA LEU A 14 -3.43 -9.01 0.44
C LEU A 14 -2.98 -10.45 0.21
N ASN A 15 -1.81 -10.64 -0.39
CA ASN A 15 -1.23 -11.97 -0.64
C ASN A 15 -0.33 -12.46 0.49
N ASP A 16 -0.01 -11.64 1.49
CA ASP A 16 0.78 -12.05 2.65
C ASP A 16 -0.08 -12.86 3.63
N PRO A 17 0.17 -14.18 3.81
CA PRO A 17 -0.60 -15.01 4.73
C PRO A 17 -0.42 -14.64 6.20
N GLU A 18 0.67 -13.97 6.56
CA GLU A 18 0.96 -13.54 7.92
C GLU A 18 0.41 -12.12 8.22
N ALA A 19 -0.02 -11.39 7.19
CA ALA A 19 -0.64 -10.08 7.34
C ALA A 19 -1.97 -10.20 8.09
N LYS A 20 -1.97 -9.79 9.37
CA LYS A 20 -3.18 -9.75 10.21
C LYS A 20 -4.06 -8.56 9.87
N LEU A 21 -4.67 -8.59 8.69
CA LEU A 21 -5.54 -7.53 8.21
C LEU A 21 -6.85 -7.49 9.00
N SER A 22 -7.16 -6.32 9.58
CA SER A 22 -8.50 -6.05 10.07
C SER A 22 -9.49 -5.96 8.91
N ARG A 23 -10.80 -6.12 9.17
CA ARG A 23 -11.85 -5.93 8.15
C ARG A 23 -11.75 -4.57 7.44
N LYS A 24 -11.43 -3.51 8.20
CA LYS A 24 -11.20 -2.16 7.64
C LYS A 24 -9.95 -2.12 6.75
N GLY A 25 -8.87 -2.76 7.19
CA GLY A 25 -7.64 -2.90 6.41
C GLY A 25 -7.87 -3.61 5.08
N GLY A 26 -8.50 -4.79 5.11
CA GLY A 26 -8.81 -5.54 3.89
C GLY A 26 -9.72 -4.77 2.93
N SER A 27 -10.75 -4.08 3.45
CA SER A 27 -11.63 -3.25 2.60
C SER A 27 -10.89 -2.10 1.93
N PHE A 28 -10.01 -1.40 2.66
CA PHE A 28 -9.20 -0.32 2.11
C PHE A 28 -8.22 -0.82 1.04
N LEU A 29 -7.54 -1.94 1.30
CA LEU A 29 -6.62 -2.53 0.33
C LEU A 29 -7.34 -3.00 -0.93
N GLY A 30 -8.52 -3.62 -0.79
CA GLY A 30 -9.35 -3.98 -1.93
C GLY A 30 -9.73 -2.78 -2.80
N GLN A 31 -10.01 -1.62 -2.19
CA GLN A 31 -10.24 -0.37 -2.93
C GLN A 31 -8.99 0.08 -3.68
N CYS A 32 -7.81 0.06 -3.04
CA CYS A 32 -6.54 0.42 -3.67
C CYS A 32 -6.19 -0.48 -4.88
N VAL A 33 -6.73 -1.69 -4.94
CA VAL A 33 -6.52 -2.62 -6.06
C VAL A 33 -7.42 -2.33 -7.25
N VAL A 34 -8.67 -1.92 -7.01
CA VAL A 34 -9.69 -1.78 -8.06
C VAL A 34 -9.92 -0.35 -8.53
N ASP A 35 -9.48 0.64 -7.75
CA ASP A 35 -9.61 2.06 -8.03
C ASP A 35 -8.22 2.71 -8.15
N ASP A 36 -7.97 3.34 -9.29
CA ASP A 36 -6.70 4.02 -9.61
C ASP A 36 -6.70 5.51 -9.23
N THR A 37 -7.74 5.96 -8.51
CA THR A 37 -7.76 7.31 -7.96
C THR A 37 -6.59 7.52 -7.01
N PRO A 38 -5.77 8.59 -7.19
CA PRO A 38 -4.66 8.86 -6.29
C PRO A 38 -5.10 8.93 -4.82
N LEU A 39 -4.31 8.31 -3.95
CA LEU A 39 -4.58 8.32 -2.52
C LEU A 39 -4.42 9.75 -1.95
N SER A 40 -5.31 10.12 -1.04
CA SER A 40 -5.06 11.27 -0.17
C SER A 40 -3.85 11.03 0.74
N GLU A 41 -3.23 12.10 1.24
CA GLU A 41 -2.10 12.04 2.18
C GLU A 41 -2.38 11.09 3.36
N ALA A 42 -3.57 11.20 3.96
CA ALA A 42 -3.96 10.33 5.07
C ALA A 42 -4.11 8.85 4.67
N GLN A 43 -4.52 8.56 3.43
CA GLN A 43 -4.61 7.18 2.92
C GLN A 43 -3.21 6.64 2.58
N THR A 44 -2.33 7.48 2.07
CA THR A 44 -0.92 7.17 1.84
C THR A 44 -0.22 6.81 3.15
N ASP A 45 -0.33 7.64 4.18
CA ASP A 45 0.24 7.38 5.51
C ASP A 45 -0.31 6.10 6.13
N TRP A 46 -1.61 5.87 5.94
CA TRP A 46 -2.26 4.65 6.39
C TRP A 46 -1.71 3.42 5.67
N LEU A 47 -1.52 3.47 4.35
CA LEU A 47 -0.94 2.37 3.59
C LEU A 47 0.52 2.12 3.99
N ALA A 48 1.32 3.17 4.19
CA ALA A 48 2.68 3.07 4.70
C ALA A 48 2.73 2.37 6.07
N THR A 49 1.80 2.71 6.97
CA THR A 49 1.67 2.05 8.29
C THR A 49 1.36 0.56 8.16
N LEU A 50 0.55 0.16 7.17
CA LEU A 50 0.24 -1.25 6.93
C LEU A 50 1.46 -2.01 6.40
N LEU A 51 2.24 -1.38 5.50
CA LEU A 51 3.46 -1.97 4.95
C LEU A 51 4.54 -2.16 6.02
N ASP A 52 4.79 -1.15 6.84
CA ASP A 52 5.74 -1.21 7.96
C ASP A 52 5.38 -2.34 8.93
N ARG A 53 4.10 -2.46 9.29
CA ARG A 53 3.59 -3.55 10.15
C ARG A 53 3.78 -4.94 9.56
N ALA A 54 3.75 -5.06 8.24
CA ALA A 54 3.99 -6.32 7.52
C ALA A 54 5.48 -6.55 7.21
N GLY A 55 6.37 -5.61 7.55
CA GLY A 55 7.78 -5.67 7.17
C GLY A 55 8.00 -5.58 5.66
N LEU A 56 7.02 -5.05 4.92
CA LEU A 56 7.08 -4.89 3.48
C LEU A 56 7.75 -3.55 3.11
N PRO A 57 8.29 -3.44 1.89
CA PRO A 57 8.90 -2.19 1.48
C PRO A 57 7.92 -1.01 1.43
N THR A 58 8.47 0.20 1.54
CA THR A 58 7.69 1.43 1.49
C THR A 58 7.23 1.76 0.07
N LEU A 59 6.27 2.69 -0.01
CA LEU A 59 5.80 3.29 -1.24
C LEU A 59 6.74 4.41 -1.70
N ASP A 60 7.03 4.44 -2.99
CA ASP A 60 7.72 5.54 -3.67
C ASP A 60 6.65 6.33 -4.45
N LEU A 61 6.12 7.37 -3.81
CA LEU A 61 5.03 8.19 -4.35
C LEU A 61 5.50 9.50 -4.98
N ASP A 62 6.69 9.95 -4.58
CA ASP A 62 7.51 10.80 -5.44
C ASP A 62 8.03 9.85 -6.50
N GLY A 63 7.61 9.97 -7.76
CA GLY A 63 8.42 9.43 -8.83
C GLY A 63 9.76 10.15 -8.74
N GLY A 64 10.72 9.55 -8.04
CA GLY A 64 12.08 10.05 -8.00
C GLY A 64 12.52 10.18 -9.44
N GLU A 65 12.61 11.41 -9.93
CA GLU A 65 13.43 11.73 -11.08
C GLU A 65 14.82 11.19 -10.71
N ASP A 66 15.21 10.06 -11.30
CA ASP A 66 16.61 9.69 -11.44
C ASP A 66 17.31 10.89 -12.11
N ASP A 67 18.02 11.71 -11.34
CA ASP A 67 19.12 12.57 -11.79
C ASP A 67 20.41 12.17 -11.07
#